data_AF-A0A7C0YBL3-F1
#
_entry.id   AF-A0A7C0YBL3-F1
#
_cell.length_a   1.000
_cell.length_b   1.000
_cell.length_c   1.000
_cell.angle_alpha   90.00
_cell.angle_beta   90.00
_cell.angle_gamma   90.00
#
_symmetry.space_group_name_H-M   'P 1'
#
loop_
_entity.id
_entity.type
_entity.pdbx_description
1 polymer ?
#
loop_
_entity_poly.entity_id
_entity_poly.type
_entity_poly.pdbx_seq_one_letter_code
_entity_poly.pdbx_strand_id
1 'polypeptide(L)'
;LLAVIVPVVVGVWKIEALVGLLAGATATGFLLAIFLANAGGAWDNAKKYIEEGNFGGKGSFAHKAAVVGDTVGDPCKDTSGPSLNILIKLMSIVSLVFLPLFISI
;
A
#
# COMPACT_ATOMS: atom_id res chain seq x y z
N LEU A 1 13.34 -5.36 -0.29
CA LEU A 1 14.40 -5.30 -1.32
C LEU A 1 14.15 -4.21 -2.36
N LEU A 2 12.96 -4.16 -2.98
CA LEU A 2 12.62 -3.14 -3.99
C LEU A 2 12.84 -1.70 -3.51
N ALA A 3 12.43 -1.39 -2.26
CA ALA A 3 12.60 -0.07 -1.63
C ALA A 3 14.05 0.45 -1.60
N VAL A 4 15.03 -0.44 -1.73
CA VAL A 4 16.46 -0.13 -1.62
C VAL A 4 17.14 -0.23 -2.98
N ILE A 5 16.92 -1.34 -3.71
CA ILE A 5 17.60 -1.57 -5.00
C ILE A 5 17.12 -0.58 -6.06
N VAL A 6 15.81 -0.36 -6.17
CA VAL A 6 15.24 0.47 -7.24
C VAL A 6 15.78 1.91 -7.21
N PRO A 7 15.75 2.66 -6.09
CA PRO A 7 16.28 4.02 -6.06
C PRO A 7 17.79 4.08 -6.33
N VAL A 8 18.57 3.07 -5.92
CA VAL A 8 20.01 3.01 -6.19
C VAL A 8 20.29 2.80 -7.67
N VAL A 9 19.64 1.82 -8.30
CA VAL A 9 19.82 1.53 -9.73
C VAL A 9 19.37 2.70 -10.59
N VAL A 10 18.23 3.32 -10.27
CA VAL A 10 17.72 4.47 -11.02
C VAL A 10 18.58 5.72 -10.78
N GLY A 11 19.07 5.93 -9.56
CA GLY A 11 19.96 7.04 -9.23
C GLY A 11 21.31 6.97 -9.94
N VAL A 12 21.91 5.78 -10.05
CA VAL A 12 23.12 5.55 -10.84
C VAL A 12 22.86 5.74 -12.34
N TRP A 13 21.64 5.48 -12.81
CA TRP A 13 21.30 5.69 -14.21
C TRP A 13 21.14 7.19 -14.55
N LYS A 14 20.19 7.88 -13.90
CA LYS A 14 19.94 9.34 -14.05
C LYS A 14 19.21 9.92 -12.83
N ILE A 15 19.70 11.04 -12.32
CA ILE A 15 19.09 11.73 -11.18
C ILE A 15 17.68 12.25 -11.52
N GLU A 16 17.46 12.76 -12.73
CA GLU A 16 16.14 13.24 -13.17
C GLU A 16 15.11 12.10 -13.21
N ALA A 17 15.55 10.90 -13.60
CA ALA A 17 14.70 9.71 -13.60
C ALA A 17 14.35 9.28 -12.16
N LEU A 18 15.31 9.41 -11.22
CA LEU A 18 15.07 9.15 -9.80
C LEU A 18 14.03 10.13 -9.22
N VAL A 19 14.12 11.41 -9.56
CA VAL A 19 13.14 12.42 -9.15
C VAL A 19 11.75 12.07 -9.70
N GLY A 20 11.66 11.73 -10.98
CA GLY A 20 10.40 11.29 -11.61
C GLY A 20 9.82 10.04 -10.96
N LEU A 21 10.66 9.04 -10.65
CA LEU A 21 10.26 7.83 -9.95
C LEU A 21 9.67 8.15 -8.57
N LEU A 22 10.36 8.97 -7.75
CA LEU A 22 9.90 9.31 -6.41
C LEU A 22 8.60 10.11 -6.42
N ALA A 23 8.47 11.07 -7.35
CA ALA A 23 7.24 11.84 -7.53
C ALA A 23 6.06 10.93 -7.95
N GLY A 24 6.27 10.07 -8.94
CA GLY A 24 5.26 9.13 -9.42
C GLY A 24 4.86 8.10 -8.37
N ALA A 25 5.83 7.52 -7.66
CA ALA A 25 5.59 6.57 -6.58
C ALA A 25 4.81 7.19 -5.41
N THR A 26 5.10 8.46 -5.09
CA THR A 26 4.36 9.19 -4.06
C THR A 26 2.91 9.43 -4.49
N ALA A 27 2.71 10.00 -5.69
CA ALA A 27 1.38 10.35 -6.18
C ALA A 27 0.47 9.11 -6.35
N THR A 28 1.00 8.01 -6.88
CA THR A 28 0.23 6.80 -7.14
C THR A 28 0.12 5.89 -5.90
N GLY A 29 1.24 5.68 -5.21
CA GLY A 29 1.32 4.77 -4.08
C GLY A 29 0.53 5.25 -2.87
N PHE A 30 0.46 6.56 -2.62
CA PHE A 30 -0.35 7.13 -1.54
C PHE A 30 -1.85 6.91 -1.78
N LEU A 31 -2.33 7.19 -3.00
CA LEU A 31 -3.73 6.96 -3.36
C LEU A 31 -4.11 5.49 -3.25
N LEU A 32 -3.22 4.59 -3.70
CA LEU A 32 -3.43 3.15 -3.57
C LEU A 32 -3.43 2.69 -2.10
N ALA A 33 -2.53 3.21 -1.27
CA ALA A 33 -2.48 2.89 0.16
C ALA A 33 -3.80 3.24 0.87
N ILE A 34 -4.35 4.43 0.59
CA ILE A 34 -5.66 4.86 1.11
C ILE A 34 -6.77 3.94 0.61
N PHE A 35 -6.78 3.65 -0.70
CA PHE A 35 -7.79 2.77 -1.29
C PHE A 35 -7.82 1.40 -0.63
N LEU A 36 -6.65 0.76 -0.46
CA LEU A 36 -6.54 -0.57 0.14
C LEU A 36 -6.97 -0.57 1.61
N ALA A 37 -6.55 0.44 2.38
CA ALA A 37 -6.94 0.57 3.78
C ALA A 37 -8.46 0.77 3.94
N ASN A 38 -9.04 1.67 3.14
CA ASN A 38 -10.46 1.98 3.23
C ASN A 38 -11.35 0.85 2.71
N ALA A 39 -10.99 0.23 1.59
CA ALA A 39 -11.76 -0.89 1.03
C ALA A 39 -11.75 -2.10 1.96
N GLY A 40 -10.57 -2.49 2.49
CA GLY A 40 -10.48 -3.59 3.44
C GLY A 40 -11.20 -3.29 4.76
N GLY A 41 -11.07 -2.06 5.29
CA GLY A 41 -11.80 -1.64 6.48
C GLY A 41 -13.33 -1.63 6.27
N ALA A 42 -13.79 -1.23 5.08
CA ALA A 42 -15.20 -1.26 4.73
C ALA A 42 -15.75 -2.69 4.69
N TRP A 43 -15.00 -3.65 4.13
CA TRP A 43 -15.42 -5.06 4.13
C TRP A 43 -15.47 -5.67 5.54
N ASP A 44 -14.50 -5.39 6.41
CA ASP A 44 -14.54 -5.85 7.81
C ASP A 44 -15.74 -5.27 8.57
N ASN A 45 -15.98 -3.96 8.41
CA ASN A 45 -17.10 -3.28 9.05
C ASN A 45 -18.45 -3.77 8.51
N ALA A 46 -18.56 -4.05 7.21
CA ALA A 46 -19.76 -4.66 6.63
C ALA A 46 -20.01 -6.06 7.19
N LYS A 47 -18.97 -6.88 7.34
CA LYS A 47 -19.07 -8.20 8.00
C LYS A 47 -19.56 -8.04 9.44
N LYS A 48 -18.95 -7.17 10.25
CA LYS A 48 -19.36 -6.91 11.64
C LYS A 48 -20.81 -6.43 11.74
N TYR A 49 -21.22 -5.52 10.86
CA TYR A 49 -22.60 -5.03 10.82
C TYR A 49 -23.60 -6.16 10.55
N ILE A 50 -23.24 -7.13 9.70
CA ILE A 50 -24.07 -8.32 9.46
C ILE A 50 -24.04 -9.27 10.66
N GLU A 51 -22.90 -9.41 11.33
CA GLU A 51 -22.76 -10.22 12.54
C GLU A 51 -23.61 -9.72 13.71
N GLU A 52 -23.91 -8.43 13.75
CA GLU A 52 -24.84 -7.80 14.71
C GLU A 52 -26.32 -8.11 14.43
N GLY A 53 -26.63 -8.83 13.35
CA GLY A 53 -27.98 -9.28 13.01
C GLY A 53 -28.62 -8.54 11.83
N ASN A 54 -27.98 -7.48 11.33
CA ASN A 54 -28.45 -6.78 10.14
C ASN A 54 -28.27 -7.70 8.92
N PHE A 55 -29.31 -7.89 8.11
CA PHE A 55 -29.27 -8.82 6.95
C PHE A 55 -29.12 -10.32 7.31
N GLY A 56 -29.72 -10.76 8.42
CA GLY A 56 -29.90 -12.18 8.71
C GLY A 56 -28.85 -12.79 9.64
N GLY A 57 -27.87 -12.02 10.10
CA GLY A 57 -26.96 -12.47 11.16
C GLY A 57 -25.92 -13.49 10.72
N LYS A 58 -25.19 -14.02 11.71
CA LYS A 58 -24.16 -15.04 11.52
C LYS A 58 -24.71 -16.30 10.85
N GLY A 59 -23.96 -16.83 9.89
CA GLY A 59 -24.31 -18.05 9.15
C GLY A 59 -25.26 -17.83 7.96
N SER A 60 -25.83 -16.64 7.81
CA SER A 60 -26.63 -16.25 6.63
C SER A 60 -25.80 -16.23 5.35
N PHE A 61 -26.48 -16.22 4.20
CA PHE A 61 -25.80 -16.06 2.91
C PHE A 61 -25.05 -14.72 2.83
N ALA A 62 -25.63 -13.65 3.36
CA ALA A 62 -24.99 -12.34 3.44
C ALA A 62 -23.72 -12.37 4.30
N HIS A 63 -23.75 -13.06 5.44
CA HIS A 63 -22.57 -13.22 6.30
C HIS A 63 -21.45 -13.97 5.58
N LYS A 64 -21.75 -15.08 4.90
CA LYS A 64 -20.75 -15.82 4.12
C LYS A 64 -20.11 -14.97 3.02
N ALA A 65 -20.91 -14.18 2.30
CA ALA A 65 -20.39 -13.27 1.28
C ALA A 65 -19.49 -12.18 1.89
N ALA A 66 -19.88 -11.60 3.03
CA ALA A 66 -19.09 -10.59 3.72
C ALA A 66 -17.78 -11.13 4.28
N VAL A 67 -17.76 -12.39 4.76
CA VAL A 67 -16.53 -13.08 5.19
C VAL A 67 -15.55 -13.21 4.03
N VAL A 68 -16.02 -13.55 2.82
CA VAL A 68 -15.16 -13.60 1.62
C VAL A 68 -14.58 -12.22 1.30
N GLY A 69 -15.41 -11.16 1.37
CA GLY A 69 -14.95 -9.78 1.16
C GLY A 69 -13.87 -9.36 2.16
N ASP A 70 -14.07 -9.65 3.44
CA ASP A 70 -13.08 -9.34 4.49
C ASP A 70 -11.79 -10.15 4.32
N THR A 71 -11.89 -11.42 3.93
CA THR A 71 -10.70 -12.25 3.64
C THR A 71 -9.84 -11.67 2.51
N VAL A 72 -10.48 -11.06 1.49
CA VAL A 72 -9.76 -10.31 0.44
C VAL A 72 -9.22 -8.99 0.97
N GLY A 73 -9.97 -8.33 1.86
CA GLY A 73 -9.61 -7.06 2.49
C GLY A 73 -8.46 -7.12 3.49
N ASP A 74 -8.27 -8.23 4.20
CA ASP A 74 -7.22 -8.42 5.21
C ASP A 74 -5.80 -8.17 4.68
N PRO A 75 -5.33 -8.81 3.59
CA PRO A 75 -4.02 -8.50 3.05
C PRO A 75 -3.92 -7.05 2.53
N CYS A 76 -5.03 -6.47 2.10
CA CYS A 76 -5.06 -5.09 1.61
C CYS A 76 -4.87 -4.08 2.74
N LYS A 77 -5.64 -4.19 3.83
CA LYS A 77 -5.65 -3.22 4.94
C LYS A 77 -4.53 -3.43 5.96
N ASP A 78 -4.10 -4.67 6.18
CA ASP A 78 -3.14 -5.00 7.24
C ASP A 78 -1.71 -5.23 6.74
N THR A 79 -1.54 -5.53 5.44
CA THR A 79 -0.22 -5.82 4.86
C THR A 79 0.17 -4.80 3.79
N SER A 80 -0.50 -4.82 2.64
CA SER A 80 -0.08 -4.03 1.48
C SER A 80 -0.29 -2.53 1.65
N GLY A 81 -1.45 -2.09 2.14
CA GLY A 81 -1.78 -0.69 2.35
C GLY A 81 -0.77 0.03 3.27
N PRO A 82 -0.55 -0.46 4.50
CA PRO A 82 0.45 0.11 5.41
C PRO A 82 1.88 0.05 4.84
N SER A 83 2.23 -1.02 4.14
CA SER A 83 3.58 -1.21 3.56
C SER A 83 3.90 -0.22 2.45
N LEU A 84 2.91 0.27 1.68
CA LEU A 84 3.12 1.26 0.63
C LEU A 84 3.64 2.60 1.19
N ASN A 85 3.15 3.03 2.35
CA ASN A 85 3.63 4.25 3.01
C ASN A 85 5.11 4.12 3.42
N ILE A 86 5.49 2.95 3.93
CA ILE A 86 6.87 2.64 4.30
C ILE A 86 7.75 2.56 3.05
N LEU A 87 7.27 1.91 1.99
CA LEU A 87 7.97 1.79 0.70
C LEU A 87 8.37 3.17 0.16
N ILE A 88 7.42 4.10 0.07
CA ILE A 88 7.66 5.46 -0.43
C ILE A 88 8.69 6.18 0.44
N LYS A 89 8.51 6.14 1.77
CA LYS A 89 9.43 6.82 2.70
C LYS A 89 10.84 6.25 2.63
N LEU A 90 10.99 4.92 2.59
CA LEU A 90 12.29 4.27 2.48
C LEU A 90 12.98 4.59 1.15
N MET A 91 12.26 4.57 0.02
CA MET A 91 12.84 4.94 -1.27
C MET A 91 13.39 6.37 -1.25
N SER A 92 12.65 7.33 -0.66
CA SER A 92 13.11 8.71 -0.53
C SER A 92 14.35 8.85 0.37
N ILE A 93 14.38 8.14 1.51
CA ILE A 93 15.54 8.16 2.42
C ILE A 93 16.77 7.53 1.75
N VAL A 94 16.62 6.37 1.11
CA VAL A 94 17.72 5.73 0.36
C VAL A 94 18.25 6.65 -0.73
N SER A 95 17.35 7.27 -1.50
CA SER A 95 17.73 8.23 -2.54
C SER A 95 18.54 9.40 -2.00
N LEU A 96 18.15 9.95 -0.84
CA LEU A 96 18.86 11.05 -0.20
C LEU A 96 20.23 10.64 0.34
N VAL A 97 20.32 9.47 0.98
CA VAL A 97 21.56 8.95 1.56
C VAL A 97 22.61 8.68 0.49
N PHE A 98 22.20 8.14 -0.67
CA PHE A 98 23.09 7.85 -1.79
C PHE A 98 23.25 9.01 -2.78
N LEU A 99 22.62 10.16 -2.56
CA LEU A 99 22.72 11.32 -3.44
C LEU A 99 24.18 11.75 -3.72
N PRO A 100 25.10 11.81 -2.75
CA PRO A 100 26.50 12.15 -3.02
C PRO A 100 27.18 11.17 -3.98
N LEU A 101 26.83 9.87 -3.91
CA LEU A 101 27.34 8.86 -4.83
C LEU A 101 26.84 9.14 -6.26
N PHE A 102 25.55 9.42 -6.43
CA PHE A 102 24.95 9.65 -7.75
C PHE A 102 25.50 10.91 -8.44
N ILE A 103 25.93 11.91 -7.67
CA ILE A 103 26.54 13.14 -8.21
C ILE A 103 28.03 12.93 -8.53
N SER A 104 28.68 11.96 -7.88
CA SER A 104 30.12 11.68 -8.04
C SER A 104 30.46 10.81 -9.26
N ILE A 105 29.46 10.16 -9.84
CA ILE A 105 29.57 9.28 -11.02
C ILE A 105 29.07 10.05 -12.23
#